data_AF-A0A7S2V7P0-F1
#
_entry.id   AF-A0A7S2V7P0-F1
#
_cell.length_a   1.000
_cell.length_b   1.000
_cell.length_c   1.000
_cell.angle_alpha   90.00
_cell.angle_beta   90.00
_cell.angle_gamma   90.00
#
_symmetry.space_group_name_H-M   'P 1'
#
loop_
_entity.id
_entity.type
_entity.pdbx_description
1 polymer ?
#
loop_
_entity_poly.entity_id
_entity_poly.type
_entity_poly.pdbx_seq_one_letter_code
_entity_poly.pdbx_strand_id
1 'polypeptide(L)'
;PAIIKGGQALASRPDLLPSEYLEELQKLQDRVPPFDNSLAFQTIEQELGRPFDEVFELVQEDPIAAASIGQVYKARLKANGAEVALKVQRPGCEEIISLDLYVLRWYSQLLNKVLTFLNRDISLVSIIDDFGELIYREIDYLAEAANAQRFTELYAGVTDVFVPKVYPDLSTKKVLTMEWVDGAKLTESDLIDQYGLDSGKLVDILVQCSLRQMLENGFFHADPHAGNL
;
A
#
# COMPACT_ATOMS: atom_id res chain seq x y z
N PRO A 1 4.58 -3.63 -12.42
CA PRO A 1 4.00 -3.23 -11.11
C PRO A 1 3.12 -1.99 -11.18
N ALA A 2 3.54 -0.98 -11.95
CA ALA A 2 2.75 0.22 -12.19
C ALA A 2 1.46 -0.12 -12.95
N ILE A 3 1.49 -1.04 -13.93
CA ILE A 3 0.27 -1.47 -14.64
C ILE A 3 -0.74 -2.11 -13.68
N ILE A 4 -0.26 -2.90 -12.71
CA ILE A 4 -1.11 -3.52 -11.70
C ILE A 4 -1.74 -2.44 -10.84
N LYS A 5 -0.94 -1.55 -10.23
CA LYS A 5 -1.43 -0.45 -9.37
C LYS A 5 -2.32 0.54 -10.13
N GLY A 6 -2.08 0.74 -11.43
CA GLY A 6 -2.94 1.52 -12.32
C GLY A 6 -4.27 0.85 -12.55
N GLY A 7 -4.27 -0.47 -12.73
CA GLY A 7 -5.48 -1.28 -12.66
C GLY A 7 -6.22 -1.12 -11.33
N GLN A 8 -5.50 -1.11 -10.20
CA GLN A 8 -6.11 -0.89 -8.87
C GLN A 8 -6.75 0.49 -8.72
N ALA A 9 -6.06 1.55 -9.18
CA ALA A 9 -6.56 2.93 -9.14
C ALA A 9 -7.74 3.17 -10.10
N LEU A 10 -7.78 2.46 -11.23
CA LEU A 10 -8.91 2.49 -12.16
C LEU A 10 -10.08 1.64 -11.66
N ALA A 11 -9.81 0.51 -11.00
CA ALA A 11 -10.83 -0.37 -10.41
C ALA A 11 -11.64 0.32 -9.30
N SER A 12 -11.05 1.30 -8.60
CA SER A 12 -11.76 2.13 -7.61
C SER A 12 -12.57 3.28 -8.24
N ARG A 13 -12.53 3.43 -9.58
CA ARG A 13 -13.24 4.46 -10.35
C ARG A 13 -14.19 3.84 -11.37
N PRO A 14 -15.35 3.30 -10.92
CA PRO A 14 -16.29 2.61 -11.79
C PRO A 14 -16.96 3.51 -12.85
N ASP A 15 -16.79 4.82 -12.73
CA ASP A 15 -17.22 5.84 -13.68
C ASP A 15 -16.36 5.89 -14.96
N LEU A 16 -15.13 5.34 -14.93
CA LEU A 16 -14.16 5.48 -16.02
C LEU A 16 -14.11 4.28 -16.98
N LEU A 17 -14.55 3.11 -16.53
CA LEU A 17 -14.47 1.87 -17.31
C LEU A 17 -15.75 1.04 -17.18
N PRO A 18 -16.17 0.31 -18.23
CA PRO A 18 -17.27 -0.64 -18.13
C PRO A 18 -16.99 -1.70 -17.04
N SER A 19 -18.04 -2.18 -16.39
CA SER A 19 -17.96 -3.14 -15.29
C SER A 19 -17.16 -4.40 -15.61
N GLU A 20 -17.21 -4.87 -16.86
CA GLU A 20 -16.44 -6.05 -17.29
C GLU A 20 -14.92 -5.82 -17.23
N TYR A 21 -14.45 -4.59 -17.47
CA TYR A 21 -13.02 -4.25 -17.35
C TYR A 21 -12.60 -4.02 -15.91
N LEU A 22 -13.48 -3.46 -15.07
CA LEU A 22 -13.21 -3.27 -13.63
C LEU A 22 -13.03 -4.61 -12.93
N GLU A 23 -13.86 -5.61 -13.26
CA GLU A 23 -13.75 -6.96 -12.72
C GLU A 23 -12.41 -7.62 -13.12
N GLU A 24 -11.94 -7.42 -14.36
CA GLU A 24 -10.64 -7.93 -14.80
C GLU A 24 -9.46 -7.16 -14.17
N LEU A 25 -9.59 -5.85 -13.97
CA LEU A 25 -8.58 -5.05 -13.26
C LEU A 25 -8.54 -5.35 -11.75
N GLN A 26 -9.66 -5.72 -11.14
CA GLN A 26 -9.71 -6.27 -9.79
C GLN A 26 -8.98 -7.61 -9.68
N LYS A 27 -8.98 -8.46 -10.72
CA LYS A 27 -8.15 -9.69 -10.72
C LYS A 27 -6.64 -9.39 -10.68
N LEU A 28 -6.19 -8.22 -11.16
CA LEU A 28 -4.81 -7.76 -10.98
C LEU A 28 -4.51 -7.36 -9.52
N GLN A 29 -5.52 -7.05 -8.70
CA GLN A 29 -5.35 -6.80 -7.26
C GLN A 29 -5.00 -8.08 -6.49
N ASP A 30 -5.50 -9.24 -6.93
CA ASP A 30 -5.83 -10.30 -5.97
C ASP A 30 -4.82 -11.44 -5.79
N ARG A 31 -3.65 -11.43 -6.43
CA ARG A 31 -2.46 -12.24 -6.02
C ARG A 31 -1.30 -12.02 -7.00
N VAL A 32 -0.37 -11.14 -6.64
CA VAL A 32 0.96 -11.19 -7.26
C VAL A 32 1.76 -12.27 -6.53
N PRO A 33 2.34 -13.25 -7.25
CA PRO A 33 3.10 -14.30 -6.59
C PRO A 33 4.27 -13.71 -5.80
N PRO A 34 4.58 -14.31 -4.64
CA PRO A 34 5.76 -13.92 -3.87
C PRO A 34 7.02 -14.07 -4.73
N PHE A 35 7.98 -13.16 -4.55
CA PHE A 35 9.35 -13.39 -5.01
C PHE A 35 10.13 -14.18 -3.96
N ASP A 36 11.33 -14.62 -4.33
CA ASP A 36 12.19 -15.46 -3.51
C ASP A 36 12.53 -14.79 -2.16
N ASN A 37 12.25 -15.50 -1.07
CA ASN A 37 12.53 -15.02 0.30
C ASN A 37 14.02 -14.71 0.51
N SER A 38 14.92 -15.43 -0.16
CA SER A 38 16.36 -15.16 -0.07
C SER A 38 16.70 -13.76 -0.59
N LEU A 39 16.04 -13.30 -1.67
CA LEU A 39 16.21 -11.95 -2.20
C LEU A 39 15.60 -10.89 -1.27
N ALA A 40 14.48 -11.21 -0.63
CA ALA A 40 13.85 -10.34 0.38
C ALA A 40 14.80 -10.12 1.56
N PHE A 41 15.32 -11.20 2.16
CA PHE A 41 16.23 -11.10 3.30
C PHE A 41 17.55 -10.43 2.91
N GLN A 42 18.09 -10.74 1.73
CA GLN A 42 19.28 -10.04 1.23
C GLN A 42 19.04 -8.53 1.08
N THR A 43 17.87 -8.12 0.60
CA THR A 43 17.51 -6.69 0.49
C THR A 43 17.45 -6.04 1.87
N ILE A 44 16.85 -6.72 2.85
CA ILE A 44 16.80 -6.23 4.24
C ILE A 44 18.21 -6.05 4.81
N GLU A 45 19.09 -7.03 4.63
CA GLU A 45 20.47 -6.98 5.12
C GLU A 45 21.28 -5.85 4.48
N GLN A 46 21.13 -5.66 3.17
CA GLN A 46 21.81 -4.60 2.43
C GLN A 46 21.37 -3.21 2.88
N GLU A 47 20.05 -3.02 3.05
CA GLU A 47 19.47 -1.73 3.42
C GLU A 47 19.76 -1.37 4.88
N LEU A 48 19.75 -2.34 5.79
CA LEU A 48 20.04 -2.12 7.22
C LEU A 48 21.54 -2.19 7.55
N GLY A 49 22.37 -2.70 6.65
CA GLY A 49 23.81 -2.89 6.86
C GLY A 49 24.13 -3.90 7.96
N ARG A 50 23.21 -4.80 8.29
CA ARG A 50 23.30 -5.77 9.38
C ARG A 50 22.69 -7.11 8.96
N PRO A 51 23.23 -8.26 9.41
CA PRO A 51 22.62 -9.56 9.13
C PRO A 51 21.20 -9.64 9.69
N PHE A 52 20.30 -10.30 8.95
CA PHE A 52 18.89 -10.42 9.32
C PHE A 52 18.75 -11.04 10.70
N ASP A 53 19.49 -12.14 10.93
CA ASP A 53 19.48 -12.89 12.19
C ASP A 53 20.10 -12.14 13.37
N GLU A 54 20.74 -10.98 13.19
CA GLU A 54 21.16 -10.15 14.34
C GLU A 54 20.04 -9.24 14.85
N VAL A 55 19.10 -8.90 13.96
CA VAL A 55 18.05 -7.90 14.23
C VAL A 55 16.70 -8.58 14.46
N PHE A 56 16.40 -9.59 13.65
CA PHE A 56 15.09 -10.21 13.57
C PHE A 56 15.14 -11.72 13.83
N GLU A 57 14.04 -12.25 14.34
CA GLU A 57 13.68 -13.65 14.37
C GLU A 57 12.42 -13.80 13.52
N LEU A 58 12.44 -14.62 12.48
CA LEU A 58 11.29 -14.80 11.61
C LEU A 58 10.20 -15.62 12.33
N VAL A 59 8.96 -15.15 12.31
CA VAL A 59 7.83 -15.86 12.97
C VAL A 59 7.25 -16.92 12.04
N GLN A 60 7.27 -16.68 10.72
CA GLN A 60 6.80 -17.61 9.69
C GLN A 60 7.69 -17.54 8.44
N GLU A 61 8.01 -18.68 7.84
CA GLU A 61 8.92 -18.78 6.69
C GLU A 61 8.37 -18.06 5.45
N ASP A 62 7.07 -18.20 5.20
CA ASP A 62 6.40 -17.58 4.06
C ASP A 62 5.93 -16.14 4.36
N PRO A 63 5.91 -15.26 3.34
CA PRO A 63 5.36 -13.92 3.50
C PRO A 63 3.86 -13.98 3.82
N ILE A 64 3.42 -13.13 4.74
CA ILE A 64 2.00 -13.00 5.10
C ILE A 64 1.19 -12.41 3.95
N ALA A 65 1.79 -11.48 3.22
CA ALA A 65 1.18 -10.83 2.09
C ALA A 65 2.20 -10.56 0.98
N ALA A 66 1.76 -10.67 -0.26
CA ALA A 66 2.51 -10.27 -1.44
C ALA A 66 1.68 -9.29 -2.25
N ALA A 67 2.27 -8.13 -2.53
CA ALA A 67 1.67 -7.07 -3.34
C ALA A 67 2.54 -6.81 -4.59
N SER A 68 2.07 -5.88 -5.43
CA SER A 68 2.74 -5.52 -6.68
C SER A 68 4.13 -4.90 -6.47
N ILE A 69 4.33 -4.17 -5.37
CA ILE A 69 5.55 -3.39 -5.08
C ILE A 69 6.46 -4.09 -4.05
N GLY A 70 5.94 -5.03 -3.25
CA GLY A 70 6.70 -5.66 -2.18
C GLY A 70 6.00 -6.84 -1.52
N GLN A 71 6.63 -7.37 -0.48
CA GLN A 71 6.12 -8.44 0.38
C GLN A 71 6.14 -8.01 1.83
N VAL A 72 5.28 -8.62 2.65
CA VAL A 72 5.24 -8.39 4.10
C VAL A 72 5.53 -9.69 4.84
N TYR A 73 6.48 -9.64 5.77
CA TYR A 73 6.83 -10.75 6.66
C TYR A 73 6.46 -10.41 8.09
N LYS A 74 6.05 -11.42 8.86
CA LYS A 74 5.91 -11.30 10.31
C LYS A 74 7.22 -11.75 10.97
N ALA A 75 7.82 -10.87 11.75
CA ALA A 75 9.07 -11.12 12.45
C ALA A 75 8.99 -10.63 13.90
N ARG A 76 10.02 -10.95 14.69
CA ARG A 76 10.20 -10.50 16.06
C ARG A 76 11.57 -9.81 16.19
N LEU A 77 11.61 -8.67 16.86
CA LEU A 77 12.85 -7.97 17.14
C LEU A 77 13.65 -8.73 18.21
N LYS A 78 14.90 -9.07 17.94
CA LYS A 78 15.76 -9.76 18.93
C LYS A 78 16.12 -8.87 20.13
N ALA A 79 16.11 -7.56 19.95
CA ALA A 79 16.49 -6.62 21.01
C ALA A 79 15.49 -6.57 22.18
N ASN A 80 14.19 -6.76 21.92
CA ASN A 80 13.14 -6.58 22.92
C ASN A 80 11.96 -7.57 22.81
N GLY A 81 11.96 -8.45 21.81
CA GLY A 81 10.90 -9.44 21.59
C GLY A 81 9.61 -8.89 20.96
N ALA A 82 9.58 -7.63 20.53
CA ALA A 82 8.38 -7.06 19.90
C ALA A 82 8.11 -7.68 18.52
N GLU A 83 6.86 -8.00 18.23
CA GLU A 83 6.46 -8.47 16.90
C GLU A 83 6.30 -7.30 15.92
N VAL A 84 6.77 -7.50 14.70
CA VAL A 84 6.84 -6.48 13.66
C VAL A 84 6.40 -7.03 12.30
N ALA A 85 5.78 -6.17 11.51
CA ALA A 85 5.58 -6.37 10.08
C ALA A 85 6.76 -5.76 9.33
N LEU A 86 7.46 -6.59 8.54
CA LEU A 86 8.57 -6.19 7.67
C LEU A 86 8.08 -6.14 6.24
N LYS A 87 7.84 -4.93 5.74
CA LYS A 87 7.50 -4.71 4.33
C LYS A 87 8.79 -4.48 3.55
N VAL A 88 9.07 -5.34 2.58
CA VAL A 88 10.28 -5.30 1.75
C VAL A 88 9.90 -5.11 0.28
N GLN A 89 10.54 -4.15 -0.36
CA GLN A 89 10.30 -3.84 -1.75
C GLN A 89 10.80 -4.97 -2.66
N ARG A 90 10.07 -5.22 -3.76
CA ARG A 90 10.48 -6.17 -4.79
C ARG A 90 11.79 -5.68 -5.43
N PRO A 91 12.81 -6.55 -5.59
CA PRO A 91 14.03 -6.19 -6.28
C PRO A 91 13.75 -5.69 -7.71
N GLY A 92 14.38 -4.57 -8.09
CA GLY A 92 14.21 -3.96 -9.41
C GLY A 92 12.85 -3.26 -9.62
N CYS A 93 12.05 -3.04 -8.56
CA CYS A 93 10.70 -2.49 -8.70
C CYS A 93 10.70 -1.09 -9.32
N GLU A 94 11.63 -0.23 -8.90
CA GLU A 94 11.75 1.15 -9.39
C GLU A 94 12.04 1.18 -10.89
N GLU A 95 12.97 0.35 -11.38
CA GLU A 95 13.33 0.26 -12.80
C GLU A 95 12.16 -0.26 -13.64
N ILE A 96 11.45 -1.28 -13.16
CA ILE A 96 10.29 -1.82 -13.86
C ILE A 96 9.17 -0.79 -13.91
N ILE A 97 8.89 -0.10 -12.80
CA ILE A 97 7.89 0.98 -12.75
C ILE A 97 8.26 2.12 -13.69
N SER A 98 9.52 2.53 -13.71
CA SER A 98 10.03 3.58 -14.60
C SER A 98 9.79 3.22 -16.06
N LEU A 99 10.05 1.97 -16.44
CA LEU A 99 9.81 1.46 -17.79
C LEU A 99 8.31 1.38 -18.12
N ASP A 100 7.50 0.86 -17.19
CA ASP A 100 6.04 0.78 -17.33
C ASP A 100 5.45 2.19 -17.60
N LEU A 101 5.83 3.18 -16.79
CA LEU A 101 5.37 4.57 -16.93
C LEU A 101 5.86 5.20 -18.24
N TYR A 102 7.10 4.94 -18.65
CA TYR A 102 7.61 5.41 -19.94
C TYR A 102 6.78 4.88 -21.12
N VAL A 103 6.49 3.58 -21.12
CA VAL A 103 5.70 2.93 -22.17
C VAL A 103 4.25 3.45 -22.16
N LEU A 104 3.61 3.53 -20.98
CA LEU A 104 2.26 4.07 -20.84
C LEU A 104 2.16 5.51 -21.33
N ARG A 105 3.13 6.35 -20.96
CA ARG A 105 3.20 7.73 -21.41
C ARG A 105 3.36 7.84 -22.92
N TRP A 106 4.20 7.00 -23.53
CA TRP A 106 4.34 6.95 -24.99
C TRP A 106 3.03 6.56 -25.69
N TYR A 107 2.33 5.51 -25.22
CA TYR A 107 1.02 5.14 -25.76
C TYR A 107 -0.05 6.22 -25.54
N SER A 108 -0.03 6.90 -24.39
CA SER A 108 -0.97 7.98 -24.09
C SER A 108 -0.86 9.14 -25.09
N GLN A 109 0.35 9.44 -25.58
CA GLN A 109 0.57 10.45 -26.62
C GLN A 109 0.00 10.04 -27.97
N LEU A 110 0.05 8.74 -28.31
CA LEU A 110 -0.55 8.22 -29.54
C LEU A 110 -2.08 8.25 -29.47
N LEU A 111 -2.64 7.82 -28.34
CA LEU A 111 -4.09 7.77 -28.11
C LEU A 111 -4.71 9.16 -27.97
N ASN A 112 -4.01 10.12 -27.35
CA ASN A 112 -4.49 11.51 -27.28
C ASN A 112 -4.78 12.08 -28.68
N LYS A 113 -3.95 11.78 -29.69
CA LYS A 113 -4.19 12.22 -31.08
C LYS A 113 -5.51 11.66 -31.64
N VAL A 114 -5.84 10.41 -31.30
CA VAL A 114 -7.09 9.76 -31.70
C VAL A 114 -8.29 10.34 -30.94
N LEU A 115 -8.16 10.61 -29.64
CA LEU A 115 -9.21 11.19 -28.82
C LEU A 115 -9.54 12.63 -29.23
N THR A 116 -8.52 13.44 -29.53
CA THR A 116 -8.70 14.78 -30.10
C THR A 116 -9.43 14.71 -31.45
N PHE A 117 -9.09 13.73 -32.31
CA PHE A 117 -9.82 13.50 -33.56
C PHE A 117 -11.30 13.13 -33.33
N LEU A 118 -11.62 12.47 -32.23
CA LEU A 118 -12.98 12.10 -31.81
C LEU A 118 -13.69 13.21 -30.99
N ASN A 119 -13.13 14.42 -30.92
CA ASN A 119 -13.64 15.55 -30.11
C ASN A 119 -13.80 15.22 -28.61
N ARG A 120 -12.93 14.37 -28.05
CA ARG A 120 -12.85 14.12 -26.61
C ARG A 120 -11.65 14.85 -26.02
N ASP A 121 -11.93 15.75 -25.08
CA ASP A 121 -10.91 16.55 -24.38
C ASP A 121 -10.44 15.83 -23.12
N ILE A 122 -9.69 14.74 -23.30
CA ILE A 122 -9.09 13.95 -22.22
C ILE A 122 -7.58 13.96 -22.43
N SER A 123 -6.83 14.48 -21.46
CA SER A 123 -5.37 14.43 -21.47
C SER A 123 -4.87 13.15 -20.80
N LEU A 124 -4.78 12.06 -21.58
CA LEU A 124 -4.24 10.79 -21.06
C LEU A 124 -2.81 10.94 -20.53
N VAL A 125 -2.00 11.83 -21.14
CA VAL A 125 -0.64 12.13 -20.66
C VAL A 125 -0.67 12.67 -19.24
N SER A 126 -1.57 13.62 -18.93
CA SER A 126 -1.69 14.16 -17.57
C SER A 126 -2.10 13.09 -16.57
N ILE A 127 -3.05 12.22 -16.95
CA ILE A 127 -3.49 11.11 -16.09
C ILE A 127 -2.33 10.16 -15.79
N ILE A 128 -1.50 9.84 -16.79
CA ILE A 128 -0.33 8.98 -16.59
C ILE A 128 0.75 9.68 -15.75
N ASP A 129 0.97 10.98 -15.94
CA ASP A 129 1.94 11.75 -15.15
C ASP A 129 1.50 11.81 -13.67
N ASP A 130 0.23 12.10 -13.38
CA ASP A 130 -0.36 12.10 -12.03
C ASP A 130 -0.30 10.70 -11.39
N PHE A 131 -0.62 9.67 -12.17
CA PHE A 131 -0.51 8.28 -11.74
C PHE A 131 0.94 7.92 -11.40
N GLY A 132 1.89 8.35 -12.23
CA GLY A 132 3.32 8.15 -11.99
C GLY A 132 3.76 8.76 -10.66
N GLU A 133 3.35 9.99 -10.37
CA GLU A 133 3.65 10.64 -9.08
C GLU A 133 3.11 9.84 -7.89
N LEU A 134 1.89 9.32 -7.99
CA LEU A 134 1.28 8.49 -6.93
C LEU A 134 2.09 7.22 -6.69
N ILE A 135 2.49 6.51 -7.75
CA ILE A 135 3.30 5.30 -7.64
C ILE A 135 4.67 5.58 -7.04
N TYR A 136 5.32 6.68 -7.45
CA TYR A 136 6.63 7.04 -6.89
C TYR A 136 6.57 7.37 -5.40
N ARG A 137 5.45 7.90 -4.91
CA ARG A 137 5.23 8.08 -3.47
C ARG A 137 5.02 6.74 -2.74
N GLU A 138 4.42 5.76 -3.39
CA GLU A 138 4.18 4.42 -2.81
C GLU A 138 5.45 3.55 -2.74
N ILE A 139 6.44 3.79 -3.61
CA ILE A 139 7.73 3.09 -3.55
C ILE A 139 8.72 3.69 -2.53
N ASP A 140 8.46 4.89 -2.00
CA ASP A 140 9.29 5.52 -0.97
C ASP A 140 8.75 5.17 0.42
N TYR A 141 9.29 4.11 1.01
CA TYR A 141 8.88 3.66 2.34
C TYR A 141 9.27 4.62 3.47
N LEU A 142 10.20 5.56 3.25
CA LEU A 142 10.46 6.62 4.24
C LEU A 142 9.33 7.65 4.23
N ALA A 143 8.77 7.96 3.07
CA ALA A 143 7.60 8.82 2.97
C ALA A 143 6.38 8.15 3.63
N GLU A 144 6.19 6.85 3.40
CA GLU A 144 5.14 6.05 4.07
C GLU A 144 5.32 6.04 5.60
N ALA A 145 6.54 5.78 6.09
CA ALA A 145 6.89 5.84 7.51
C ALA A 145 6.56 7.21 8.14
N ALA A 146 6.98 8.30 7.49
CA ALA A 146 6.74 9.66 7.97
C ALA A 146 5.24 9.99 7.99
N ASN A 147 4.49 9.55 6.99
CA ASN A 147 3.03 9.70 6.94
C ASN A 147 2.35 8.95 8.08
N ALA A 148 2.77 7.71 8.38
CA ALA A 148 2.26 6.93 9.49
C ALA A 148 2.53 7.60 10.84
N GLN A 149 3.76 8.10 11.06
CA GLN A 149 4.11 8.84 12.28
C GLN A 149 3.26 10.11 12.45
N ARG A 150 3.10 10.89 11.38
CA ARG A 150 2.22 12.06 11.39
C ARG A 150 0.78 11.68 11.69
N PHE A 151 0.31 10.55 11.14
CA PHE A 151 -1.02 10.04 11.43
C PHE A 151 -1.17 9.65 12.90
N THR A 152 -0.17 9.01 13.52
CA THR A 152 -0.14 8.76 14.97
C THR A 152 -0.28 10.05 15.78
N GLU A 153 0.45 11.12 15.43
CA GLU A 153 0.38 12.40 16.14
C GLU A 153 -1.01 13.04 16.06
N LEU A 154 -1.64 13.03 14.87
CA LEU A 154 -2.98 13.58 14.64
C LEU A 154 -4.07 12.78 15.38
N TYR A 155 -3.84 11.50 15.65
CA TYR A 155 -4.80 10.57 16.26
C TYR A 155 -4.47 10.17 17.70
N ALA A 156 -3.42 10.73 18.32
CA ALA A 156 -2.98 10.37 19.67
C ALA A 156 -4.07 10.51 20.76
N GLY A 157 -5.10 11.33 20.53
CA GLY A 157 -6.24 11.51 21.43
C GLY A 157 -7.51 10.75 21.05
N VAL A 158 -7.49 9.94 19.99
CA VAL A 158 -8.65 9.21 19.48
C VAL A 158 -8.56 7.76 19.94
N THR A 159 -9.49 7.31 20.78
CA THR A 159 -9.45 5.95 21.36
C THR A 159 -9.88 4.85 20.40
N ASP A 160 -10.64 5.20 19.36
CA ASP A 160 -11.23 4.23 18.41
C ASP A 160 -10.35 4.00 17.17
N VAL A 161 -9.21 4.69 17.05
CA VAL A 161 -8.29 4.57 15.90
C VAL A 161 -6.90 4.20 16.42
N PHE A 162 -6.36 3.09 15.92
CA PHE A 162 -5.02 2.64 16.24
C PHE A 162 -4.11 2.82 15.02
N VAL A 163 -2.87 3.26 15.27
CA VAL A 163 -1.86 3.46 14.23
C VAL A 163 -0.61 2.69 14.64
N PRO A 164 -0.17 1.68 13.87
CA PRO A 164 0.99 0.88 14.23
C PRO A 164 2.24 1.74 14.40
N LYS A 165 3.01 1.46 15.45
CA LYS A 165 4.29 2.16 15.67
C LYS A 165 5.28 1.84 14.55
N VAL A 166 5.88 2.86 13.95
CA VAL A 166 7.01 2.72 13.01
C VAL A 166 8.33 2.59 13.78
N TYR A 167 9.26 1.80 13.26
CA TYR A 167 10.64 1.67 13.74
C TYR A 167 11.61 2.36 12.76
N PRO A 168 11.95 3.64 12.95
CA PRO A 168 12.72 4.42 11.97
C PRO A 168 14.14 3.88 11.76
N ASP A 169 14.80 3.44 12.83
CA ASP A 169 16.16 2.88 12.76
C ASP A 169 16.23 1.53 12.01
N LEU A 170 15.06 0.93 11.76
CA LEU A 170 14.89 -0.32 11.02
C LEU A 170 14.09 -0.10 9.73
N SER A 171 13.99 1.14 9.26
CA SER A 171 13.27 1.51 8.03
C SER A 171 14.15 2.31 7.10
N THR A 172 14.06 2.02 5.80
CA THR A 172 14.77 2.67 4.71
C THR A 172 13.80 2.96 3.57
N LYS A 173 14.31 3.36 2.39
CA LYS A 173 13.46 3.53 1.21
C LYS A 173 12.86 2.22 0.70
N LYS A 174 13.47 1.07 1.01
CA LYS A 174 13.07 -0.24 0.49
C LYS A 174 12.59 -1.22 1.56
N VAL A 175 12.77 -0.87 2.82
CA VAL A 175 12.33 -1.68 3.97
C VAL A 175 11.52 -0.81 4.91
N LEU A 176 10.31 -1.22 5.27
CA LEU A 176 9.51 -0.56 6.29
C LEU A 176 9.23 -1.54 7.42
N THR A 177 9.65 -1.15 8.63
CA THR A 177 9.41 -1.93 9.85
C THR A 177 8.37 -1.22 10.70
N MET A 178 7.25 -1.90 10.95
CA MET A 178 6.15 -1.41 11.78
C MET A 178 5.73 -2.45 12.80
N GLU A 179 5.06 -2.03 13.87
CA GLU A 179 4.43 -2.89 14.85
C GLU A 179 3.45 -3.86 14.18
N TRP A 180 3.50 -5.12 14.59
CA TRP A 180 2.51 -6.09 14.16
C TRP A 180 1.18 -5.84 14.87
N VAL A 181 0.08 -5.85 14.12
CA VAL A 181 -1.28 -5.72 14.67
C VAL A 181 -2.09 -6.92 14.24
N ASP A 182 -2.69 -7.60 15.21
CA ASP A 182 -3.67 -8.64 14.97
C ASP A 182 -5.07 -8.00 14.84
N GLY A 183 -5.77 -8.34 13.75
CA GLY A 183 -7.09 -7.81 13.46
C GLY A 183 -7.82 -8.63 12.41
N ALA A 184 -9.10 -8.30 12.19
CA ALA A 184 -9.92 -8.85 11.12
C ALA A 184 -10.18 -7.75 10.09
N LYS A 185 -10.19 -8.13 8.80
CA LYS A 185 -10.51 -7.18 7.74
C LYS A 185 -11.98 -6.79 7.83
N LEU A 186 -12.30 -5.55 7.49
CA LEU A 186 -13.68 -5.07 7.49
C LEU A 186 -14.62 -5.83 6.53
N THR A 187 -14.07 -6.53 5.54
CA THR A 187 -14.83 -7.38 4.61
C THR A 187 -15.19 -8.74 5.19
N GLU A 188 -14.58 -9.16 6.30
CA GLU A 188 -14.74 -10.48 6.91
C GLU A 188 -15.86 -10.46 7.95
N SER A 189 -17.11 -10.32 7.49
CA SER A 189 -18.31 -10.23 8.33
C SER A 189 -18.41 -11.33 9.40
N ASP A 190 -18.05 -12.57 9.05
CA ASP A 190 -18.05 -13.71 9.99
C ASP A 190 -17.11 -13.48 11.20
N LEU A 191 -15.96 -12.82 11.00
CA LEU A 191 -15.03 -12.51 12.07
C LEU A 191 -15.53 -11.35 12.93
N ILE A 192 -16.11 -10.32 12.31
CA ILE A 192 -16.72 -9.18 13.03
C ILE A 192 -17.80 -9.69 14.01
N ASP A 193 -18.65 -10.60 13.54
CA ASP A 193 -19.67 -11.24 14.38
C ASP A 193 -19.06 -12.09 15.50
N GLN A 194 -17.99 -12.84 15.21
CA GLN A 194 -17.27 -13.64 16.23
C GLN A 194 -16.63 -12.77 17.32
N TYR A 195 -16.10 -11.59 16.96
CA TYR A 195 -15.58 -10.63 17.91
C TYR A 195 -16.68 -9.87 18.67
N GLY A 196 -17.96 -10.07 18.30
CA GLY A 196 -19.10 -9.38 18.92
C GLY A 196 -19.10 -7.88 18.66
N LEU A 197 -18.52 -7.45 17.54
CA LEU A 197 -18.40 -6.04 17.18
C LEU A 197 -19.65 -5.55 16.46
N ASP A 198 -20.10 -4.34 16.80
CA ASP A 198 -21.24 -3.70 16.12
C ASP A 198 -20.76 -3.07 14.81
N SER A 199 -21.17 -3.65 13.67
CA SER A 199 -20.81 -3.14 12.34
C SER A 199 -21.27 -1.69 12.12
N GLY A 200 -22.40 -1.28 12.68
CA GLY A 200 -22.88 0.09 12.61
C GLY A 200 -21.93 1.05 13.33
N LYS A 201 -21.46 0.66 14.51
CA LYS A 201 -20.45 1.43 15.25
C LYS A 201 -19.11 1.51 14.50
N LEU A 202 -18.69 0.43 13.84
CA LEU A 202 -17.48 0.44 13.01
C LEU A 202 -17.61 1.41 11.83
N VAL A 203 -18.76 1.41 11.16
CA VAL A 203 -19.05 2.37 10.09
C VAL A 203 -19.03 3.81 10.61
N ASP A 204 -19.63 4.07 11.78
CA ASP A 204 -19.59 5.39 12.40
C ASP A 204 -18.15 5.84 12.69
N ILE A 205 -17.32 4.97 13.25
CA ILE A 205 -15.90 5.26 13.52
C ILE A 205 -15.16 5.59 12.20
N LEU A 206 -15.37 4.80 11.14
CA LEU A 206 -14.75 5.02 9.84
C LEU A 206 -15.16 6.36 9.23
N VAL A 207 -16.46 6.67 9.23
CA VAL A 207 -16.98 7.94 8.71
C VAL A 207 -16.43 9.13 9.50
N GLN A 208 -16.44 9.05 10.84
CA GLN A 208 -15.88 10.11 11.68
C GLN A 208 -14.38 10.28 11.44
N CYS A 209 -13.63 9.18 11.33
CA CYS A 209 -12.21 9.20 10.99
C CYS A 209 -11.98 9.88 9.64
N SER A 210 -12.70 9.50 8.59
CA SER A 210 -12.58 10.13 7.26
C SER A 210 -12.93 11.62 7.27
N LEU A 211 -14.01 12.01 7.95
CA LEU A 211 -14.43 13.42 8.05
C LEU A 211 -13.38 14.26 8.79
N ARG A 212 -12.81 13.73 9.88
CA ARG A 212 -11.75 14.41 10.63
C ARG A 212 -10.49 14.64 9.78
N GLN A 213 -10.10 13.64 9.00
CA GLN A 213 -8.98 13.77 8.06
C GLN A 213 -9.18 14.92 7.06
N MET A 214 -10.39 15.01 6.49
CA MET A 214 -10.73 16.00 5.46
C MET A 214 -10.98 17.40 6.01
N LEU A 215 -11.72 17.50 7.13
CA LEU A 215 -12.30 18.76 7.62
C LEU A 215 -11.51 19.39 8.76
N GLU A 216 -10.84 18.60 9.60
CA GLU A 216 -10.08 19.12 10.74
C GLU A 216 -8.58 19.18 10.44
N ASN A 217 -8.02 18.08 9.92
CA ASN A 217 -6.57 17.92 9.84
C ASN A 217 -5.98 18.35 8.49
N GLY A 218 -6.77 18.35 7.42
CA GLY A 218 -6.28 18.58 6.05
C GLY A 218 -5.23 17.55 5.61
N PHE A 219 -5.25 16.36 6.20
CA PHE A 219 -4.34 15.24 5.92
C PHE A 219 -5.13 13.94 5.99
N PHE A 220 -5.16 13.22 4.87
CA PHE A 220 -6.05 12.07 4.70
C PHE A 220 -5.35 10.88 4.04
N HIS A 221 -5.82 9.70 4.39
CA HIS A 221 -5.49 8.43 3.76
C HIS A 221 -6.25 8.34 2.44
N ALA A 222 -5.52 8.46 1.33
CA ALA A 222 -6.09 8.53 -0.01
C ALA A 222 -6.55 7.17 -0.59
N ASP A 223 -6.32 6.05 0.12
CA ASP A 223 -6.66 4.69 -0.35
C ASP A 223 -7.21 3.80 0.79
N PRO A 224 -8.39 4.13 1.37
CA PRO A 224 -8.97 3.41 2.50
C PRO A 224 -9.69 2.12 2.06
N HIS A 225 -9.05 1.30 1.22
CA HIS A 225 -9.62 0.01 0.86
C HIS A 225 -9.54 -0.96 2.05
N ALA A 226 -10.39 -1.99 2.06
CA ALA A 226 -10.52 -2.94 3.18
C ALA A 226 -9.26 -3.77 3.50
N GLY A 227 -8.18 -3.65 2.70
CA GLY A 227 -6.89 -4.25 3.00
C GLY A 227 -5.96 -3.35 3.81
N ASN A 228 -6.26 -2.05 3.89
CA ASN A 228 -5.54 -1.05 4.67
C ASN A 228 -6.29 -0.67 5.96
N LEU A 229 -7.44 -1.28 6.23
CA LEU A 229 -8.35 -1.01 7.36
C LEU A 229 -8.66 -2.28 8.14
#